data_AF-A0A3M9N0P1-F1
#
_entry.id   AF-A0A3M9N0P1-F1
#
_cell.length_a   1.000
_cell.length_b   1.000
_cell.length_c   1.000
_cell.angle_alpha   90.00
_cell.angle_beta   90.00
_cell.angle_gamma   90.00
#
_symmetry.space_group_name_H-M   'P 1'
#
loop_
_entity.id
_entity.type
_entity.pdbx_description
1 polymer ?
#
loop_
_entity_poly.entity_id
_entity_poly.type
_entity_poly.pdbx_seq_one_letter_code
_entity_poly.pdbx_strand_id
1 'polypeptide(L)'
;MNKYLLYVILFFIGLSAYQCVRNEDLTKDLDSKSNLIEVLSDSVTYTRNELKQEVASKKAISATVKDLEKSVALLTDNQRKLLQEAKTAGKEVVTVTQVKEVVTVREQPVLLRDSLTGNYSHRDQYLSYTISVEQDSVRLDSLSLYNDKSVVIREEPEKGVRVSVTNTNPYFKTADVDALYIPENRKKSFLDSKGVKVGLFILGLGTGAFIFN
;
A
#
# COMPACT_ATOMS: atom_id res chain seq x y z
N MET A 1 -38.01 36.21 28.18
CA MET A 1 -37.64 34.79 27.96
C MET A 1 -36.94 34.27 29.22
N ASN A 2 -37.39 33.16 29.80
CA ASN A 2 -36.91 32.70 31.11
C ASN A 2 -35.46 32.20 30.98
N LYS A 3 -34.53 32.70 31.81
CA LYS A 3 -33.09 32.37 31.71
C LYS A 3 -32.83 30.85 31.72
N TYR A 4 -33.67 30.10 32.44
CA TYR A 4 -33.65 28.64 32.49
C TYR A 4 -33.91 27.98 31.13
N LEU A 5 -34.83 28.52 30.33
CA LEU A 5 -35.12 27.99 28.99
C LEU A 5 -33.91 28.14 28.05
N LEU A 6 -33.17 29.26 28.17
CA LEU A 6 -31.95 29.51 27.41
C LEU A 6 -30.85 28.49 27.75
N TYR A 7 -30.63 28.20 29.04
CA TYR A 7 -29.63 27.22 29.47
C TYR A 7 -29.94 25.80 29.00
N VAL A 8 -31.22 25.40 29.02
CA VAL A 8 -31.64 24.09 28.50
C VAL A 8 -31.38 23.97 27.00
N ILE A 9 -31.69 25.02 26.22
CA ILE A 9 -31.42 25.04 24.78
C ILE A 9 -29.91 24.93 24.50
N LEU A 10 -29.08 25.70 25.21
CA LEU A 10 -27.62 25.62 25.07
C LEU A 10 -27.05 24.24 25.43
N PHE A 11 -27.60 23.58 26.46
CA PHE A 11 -27.21 22.23 26.84
C PHE A 11 -27.54 21.21 25.75
N PHE A 12 -28.73 21.27 25.14
CA PHE A 12 -29.10 20.40 24.02
C PHE A 12 -28.25 20.64 22.77
N ILE A 13 -27.90 21.90 22.47
CA ILE A 13 -26.99 22.25 21.36
C ILE A 13 -25.60 21.65 21.63
N GLY A 14 -25.09 21.76 22.87
CA GLY A 14 -23.82 21.17 23.28
C GLY A 14 -23.78 19.64 23.15
N LEU A 15 -24.84 18.97 23.59
CA LEU A 15 -24.98 17.51 23.45
C LEU A 15 -25.06 17.07 21.98
N SER A 16 -25.82 17.80 21.16
CA SER A 16 -25.93 17.52 19.72
C SER A 16 -24.59 17.70 19.00
N ALA A 17 -23.87 18.79 19.31
CA ALA A 17 -22.52 19.03 18.77
C ALA A 17 -21.54 17.92 19.19
N TYR A 18 -21.58 17.49 20.46
CA TYR A 18 -20.75 16.39 20.95
C TYR A 18 -21.05 15.06 20.25
N GLN A 19 -22.32 14.73 20.05
CA GLN A 19 -22.72 13.52 19.32
C GLN A 19 -22.30 13.57 17.85
N CYS A 20 -22.42 14.72 17.19
CA CYS A 20 -21.94 14.89 15.81
C CYS A 20 -20.43 14.63 15.68
N VAL A 21 -19.61 15.21 16.56
CA VAL A 21 -18.15 14.98 16.55
C VAL A 21 -17.83 13.51 16.80
N ARG A 22 -18.46 12.91 17.82
CA ARG A 22 -18.24 11.50 18.16
C ARG A 22 -18.66 10.56 17.03
N ASN A 23 -19.78 10.82 16.37
CA ASN A 23 -20.24 10.04 15.24
C ASN A 23 -19.31 10.18 14.04
N GLU A 24 -18.80 11.37 13.76
CA GLU A 24 -17.83 11.57 12.67
C GLU A 24 -16.53 10.78 12.93
N ASP A 25 -16.05 10.75 14.17
CA ASP A 25 -14.87 9.97 14.55
C ASP A 25 -15.12 8.45 14.46
N LEU A 26 -16.31 7.99 14.87
CA LEU A 26 -16.72 6.59 14.73
C LEU A 26 -16.81 6.16 13.27
N THR A 27 -17.40 6.99 12.40
CA THR A 27 -17.48 6.70 10.95
C THR A 27 -16.09 6.61 10.34
N LYS A 28 -15.17 7.52 10.69
CA LYS A 28 -13.77 7.44 10.22
C LYS A 28 -13.05 6.17 10.67
N ASP A 29 -13.25 5.73 11.92
CA ASP A 29 -12.66 4.49 12.44
C ASP A 29 -13.25 3.26 11.72
N LEU A 30 -14.55 3.25 11.46
CA LEU A 30 -15.21 2.18 10.70
C LEU A 30 -14.74 2.14 9.25
N ASP A 31 -14.65 3.29 8.57
CA ASP A 31 -14.15 3.38 7.20
C ASP A 31 -12.69 2.90 7.12
N SER A 32 -11.85 3.28 8.08
CA SER A 32 -10.46 2.83 8.16
C SER A 32 -10.35 1.32 8.35
N LYS A 33 -11.17 0.73 9.22
CA LYS A 33 -11.21 -0.73 9.45
C LYS A 33 -11.78 -1.49 8.26
N SER A 34 -12.82 -0.96 7.62
CA SER A 34 -13.38 -1.54 6.40
C SER A 34 -12.34 -1.56 5.28
N ASN A 35 -11.63 -0.46 5.08
CA ASN A 35 -10.53 -0.39 4.11
C ASN A 35 -9.40 -1.37 4.45
N LEU A 36 -9.05 -1.51 5.73
CA LEU A 36 -8.05 -2.50 6.16
C LEU A 36 -8.49 -3.91 5.78
N ILE A 37 -9.72 -4.31 6.12
CA ILE A 37 -10.27 -5.63 5.78
C ILE A 37 -10.26 -5.85 4.26
N GLU A 38 -10.68 -4.85 3.49
CA GLU A 38 -10.68 -4.93 2.02
C GLU A 38 -9.27 -5.21 1.48
N VAL A 39 -8.26 -4.46 1.94
CA VAL A 39 -6.87 -4.66 1.53
C VAL A 39 -6.32 -6.01 1.98
N LEU A 40 -6.68 -6.48 3.18
CA LEU A 40 -6.27 -7.79 3.68
C LEU A 40 -6.83 -8.94 2.83
N SER A 41 -8.02 -8.75 2.26
CA SER A 41 -8.65 -9.72 1.36
C SER A 41 -8.24 -9.56 -0.11
N ASP A 42 -7.49 -8.51 -0.44
CA ASP A 42 -7.11 -8.23 -1.83
C ASP A 42 -6.07 -9.24 -2.34
N SER A 43 -6.23 -9.65 -3.58
CA SER A 43 -5.35 -10.60 -4.26
C SER A 43 -4.53 -9.90 -5.34
N VAL A 44 -3.35 -10.45 -5.65
CA VAL A 44 -2.53 -9.92 -6.75
C VAL A 44 -3.29 -10.04 -8.07
N THR A 45 -3.50 -8.89 -8.70
CA THR A 45 -4.11 -8.78 -10.03
C THR A 45 -3.01 -8.62 -11.08
N TYR A 46 -3.06 -9.45 -12.13
CA TYR A 46 -2.09 -9.43 -13.22
C TYR A 46 -2.68 -8.73 -14.45
N THR A 47 -1.93 -7.80 -15.02
CA THR A 47 -2.28 -7.10 -16.25
C THR A 47 -1.07 -7.06 -17.19
N ARG A 48 -1.25 -6.56 -18.43
CA ARG A 48 -0.14 -6.26 -19.33
C ARG A 48 -0.12 -4.77 -19.64
N ASN A 49 1.08 -4.19 -19.60
CA ASN A 49 1.27 -2.81 -20.04
C ASN A 49 1.39 -2.72 -21.57
N GLU A 50 1.53 -1.49 -22.09
CA GLU A 50 1.70 -1.22 -23.52
C GLU A 50 2.96 -1.88 -24.11
N LEU A 51 3.98 -2.12 -23.28
CA LEU A 51 5.21 -2.82 -23.64
C LEU A 51 5.07 -4.36 -23.58
N LYS A 52 3.86 -4.89 -23.38
CA LYS A 52 3.54 -6.32 -23.23
C LYS A 52 4.21 -7.00 -22.03
N GLN A 53 4.71 -6.23 -21.07
CA GLN A 53 5.27 -6.74 -19.83
C GLN A 53 4.14 -7.07 -18.85
N GLU A 54 4.35 -8.09 -18.02
CA GLU A 54 3.42 -8.46 -16.97
C GLU A 54 3.54 -7.49 -15.80
N VAL A 55 2.40 -6.94 -15.38
CA VAL A 55 2.30 -6.03 -14.25
C VAL A 55 1.45 -6.70 -13.18
N ALA A 56 2.08 -7.01 -12.05
CA ALA A 56 1.40 -7.53 -10.86
C ALA A 56 1.04 -6.37 -9.94
N SER A 57 -0.22 -6.27 -9.55
CA SER A 57 -0.71 -5.15 -8.74
C SER A 57 -1.55 -5.61 -7.57
N LYS A 58 -1.41 -4.93 -6.43
CA LYS A 58 -2.15 -5.19 -5.19
C LYS A 58 -2.37 -3.88 -4.44
N LYS A 59 -3.48 -3.76 -3.71
CA LYS A 59 -3.76 -2.61 -2.87
C LYS A 59 -2.75 -2.53 -1.72
N ALA A 60 -2.30 -1.32 -1.41
CA ALA A 60 -1.47 -1.05 -0.24
C ALA A 60 -2.35 -0.78 0.97
N ILE A 61 -1.87 -1.18 2.14
CA ILE A 61 -2.48 -0.76 3.41
C ILE A 61 -2.16 0.71 3.60
N SER A 62 -3.18 1.57 3.58
CA SER A 62 -3.04 3.00 3.85
C SER A 62 -3.47 3.30 5.28
N ALA A 63 -2.50 3.36 6.20
CA ALA A 63 -2.78 3.59 7.62
C ALA A 63 -1.57 4.14 8.35
N THR A 64 -1.81 4.83 9.48
CA THR A 64 -0.71 5.26 10.35
C THR A 64 -0.10 4.05 11.07
N VAL A 65 1.19 4.13 11.40
CA VAL A 65 1.88 3.11 12.21
C VAL A 65 1.11 2.80 13.50
N LYS A 66 0.57 3.84 14.16
CA LYS A 66 -0.18 3.70 15.41
C LYS A 66 -1.49 2.91 15.23
N ASP A 67 -2.17 3.09 14.11
CA ASP A 67 -3.44 2.37 13.87
C ASP A 67 -3.20 0.92 13.47
N LEU A 68 -2.08 0.64 12.80
CA LEU A 68 -1.64 -0.73 12.51
C LEU A 68 -1.16 -1.46 13.74
N GLU A 69 -0.53 -0.78 14.70
CA GLU A 69 -0.19 -1.36 16.00
C GLU A 69 -1.42 -1.84 16.77
N LYS A 70 -2.52 -1.09 16.73
CA LYS A 70 -3.78 -1.51 17.37
C LYS A 70 -4.40 -2.72 16.67
N SER A 71 -4.13 -2.87 15.37
CA SER A 71 -4.72 -3.89 14.51
C SER A 71 -3.74 -5.04 14.18
N VAL A 72 -2.63 -5.16 14.93
CA VAL A 72 -1.54 -6.11 14.63
C VAL A 72 -2.01 -7.56 14.57
N ALA A 73 -3.05 -7.91 15.33
CA ALA A 73 -3.62 -9.25 15.36
C ALA A 73 -4.33 -9.64 14.04
N LEU A 74 -4.71 -8.65 13.22
CA LEU A 74 -5.35 -8.84 11.93
C LEU A 74 -4.34 -8.89 10.77
N LEU A 75 -3.09 -8.51 11.01
CA LEU A 75 -2.06 -8.43 9.98
C LEU A 75 -1.45 -9.81 9.70
N THR A 76 -1.11 -10.05 8.44
CA THR A 76 -0.32 -11.22 8.02
C THR A 76 1.12 -11.11 8.53
N ASP A 77 1.88 -12.22 8.52
CA ASP A 77 3.28 -12.24 8.92
C ASP A 77 4.14 -11.22 8.14
N ASN A 78 3.93 -11.13 6.83
CA ASN A 78 4.63 -10.17 5.98
C ASN A 78 4.27 -8.72 6.35
N GLN A 79 2.99 -8.43 6.58
CA GLN A 79 2.55 -7.09 6.95
C GLN A 79 3.05 -6.66 8.33
N ARG A 80 3.16 -7.60 9.27
CA ARG A 80 3.81 -7.35 10.57
C ARG A 80 5.29 -7.02 10.41
N LYS A 81 5.98 -7.71 9.50
CA LYS A 81 7.37 -7.39 9.15
C LYS A 81 7.49 -5.99 8.53
N LEU A 82 6.63 -5.65 7.57
CA LEU A 82 6.57 -4.31 6.96
C LEU A 82 6.33 -3.22 7.99
N LEU A 83 5.44 -3.44 8.95
CA LEU A 83 5.19 -2.52 10.05
C LEU A 83 6.44 -2.32 10.91
N GLN A 84 7.19 -3.38 11.19
CA GLN A 84 8.44 -3.30 11.96
C GLN A 84 9.55 -2.56 11.18
N GLU A 85 9.65 -2.80 9.87
CA GLU A 85 10.57 -2.08 8.99
C GLU A 85 10.24 -0.59 8.94
N ALA A 86 8.95 -0.23 8.80
CA ALA A 86 8.49 1.15 8.86
C ALA A 86 8.83 1.85 10.19
N LYS A 87 8.66 1.17 11.32
CA LYS A 87 9.05 1.71 12.64
C LYS A 87 10.54 1.97 12.74
N THR A 88 11.35 1.04 12.22
CA THR A 88 12.82 1.11 12.29
C THR A 88 13.36 2.22 11.39
N ALA A 89 12.75 2.42 10.23
CA ALA A 89 13.16 3.44 9.28
C ALA A 89 12.76 4.87 9.67
N GLY A 90 11.81 5.04 10.61
CA GLY A 90 11.50 6.31 11.23
C GLY A 90 10.40 7.11 10.53
N LYS A 91 10.25 8.39 10.91
CA LYS A 91 9.08 9.22 10.58
C LYS A 91 9.04 9.73 9.13
N GLU A 92 10.12 9.60 8.38
CA GLU A 92 10.23 10.09 7.00
C GLU A 92 9.78 9.06 5.96
N VAL A 93 9.47 7.83 6.39
CA VAL A 93 9.03 6.77 5.49
C VAL A 93 7.57 6.99 5.11
N VAL A 94 7.34 7.19 3.81
CA VAL A 94 6.02 7.30 3.21
C VAL A 94 5.50 5.94 2.75
N THR A 95 6.37 5.01 2.34
CA THR A 95 5.96 3.67 1.91
C THR A 95 7.02 2.62 2.15
N VAL A 96 6.61 1.42 2.57
CA VAL A 96 7.43 0.21 2.60
C VAL A 96 6.75 -0.86 1.77
N THR A 97 7.48 -1.48 0.84
CA THR A 97 6.95 -2.49 -0.08
C THR A 97 7.81 -3.74 -0.03
N GLN A 98 7.16 -4.89 0.07
CA GLN A 98 7.78 -6.21 -0.06
C GLN A 98 7.21 -6.91 -1.29
N VAL A 99 8.11 -7.37 -2.16
CA VAL A 99 7.76 -8.11 -3.38
C VAL A 99 8.30 -9.53 -3.24
N LYS A 100 7.43 -10.52 -3.39
CA LYS A 100 7.80 -11.94 -3.46
C LYS A 100 7.78 -12.40 -4.90
N GLU A 101 8.88 -13.01 -5.35
CA GLU A 101 9.01 -13.49 -6.71
C GLU A 101 9.29 -14.98 -6.74
N VAL A 102 8.82 -15.62 -7.81
CA VAL A 102 9.13 -16.99 -8.16
C VAL A 102 9.79 -16.97 -9.53
N VAL A 103 10.97 -17.56 -9.59
CA VAL A 103 11.71 -17.76 -10.83
C VAL A 103 11.41 -19.16 -11.34
N THR A 104 10.86 -19.26 -12.55
CA THR A 104 10.60 -20.56 -13.17
C THR A 104 11.64 -20.82 -14.26
N VAL A 105 12.53 -21.78 -14.02
CA VAL A 105 13.43 -22.31 -15.05
C VAL A 105 12.70 -23.45 -15.75
N ARG A 106 12.49 -23.34 -17.06
CA ARG A 106 11.92 -24.42 -17.87
C ARG A 106 13.04 -25.31 -18.37
N GLU A 107 12.77 -26.61 -18.47
CA GLU A 107 13.67 -27.55 -19.13
C GLU A 107 13.83 -27.14 -20.60
N GLN A 108 15.07 -26.93 -21.02
CA GLN A 108 15.41 -26.68 -22.41
C GLN A 108 16.15 -27.90 -22.94
N PRO A 109 15.56 -28.70 -23.85
CA PRO A 109 16.21 -29.89 -24.35
C PRO A 109 17.44 -29.49 -25.17
N VAL A 110 18.61 -29.95 -24.73
CA VAL A 110 19.87 -29.81 -25.47
C VAL A 110 20.05 -31.07 -26.30
N LEU A 111 20.07 -30.94 -27.63
CA LEU A 111 20.36 -32.05 -28.54
C LEU A 111 21.86 -32.36 -28.46
N LEU A 112 22.22 -33.41 -27.72
CA LEU A 112 23.59 -33.92 -27.69
C LEU A 112 23.91 -34.58 -29.05
N ARG A 113 24.84 -34.00 -29.81
CA ARG A 113 25.42 -34.62 -31.00
C ARG A 113 26.76 -35.24 -30.60
N ASP A 114 26.79 -36.56 -30.47
CA ASP A 114 27.98 -37.42 -30.45
C ASP A 114 29.21 -36.87 -29.73
N SER A 115 29.10 -36.73 -28.41
CA SER A 115 30.11 -37.06 -27.39
C SER A 115 29.52 -36.67 -26.03
N LEU A 116 29.62 -37.55 -25.03
CA LEU A 116 29.11 -37.33 -23.66
C LEU A 116 29.92 -36.27 -22.89
N THR A 117 30.68 -35.43 -23.59
CA THR A 117 31.58 -34.46 -22.98
C THR A 117 31.62 -33.19 -23.80
N GLY A 118 31.28 -32.06 -23.18
CA GLY A 118 31.24 -30.79 -23.89
C GLY A 118 30.73 -29.64 -23.03
N ASN A 119 31.11 -28.43 -23.43
CA ASN A 119 30.65 -27.20 -22.78
C ASN A 119 29.54 -26.58 -23.63
N TYR A 120 28.39 -26.37 -23.00
CA TYR A 120 27.23 -25.75 -23.59
C TYR A 120 27.02 -24.40 -22.94
N SER A 121 26.87 -23.36 -23.75
CA SER A 121 26.59 -22.02 -23.25
C SER A 121 25.43 -21.41 -23.99
N HIS A 122 24.60 -20.69 -23.24
CA HIS A 122 23.55 -19.85 -23.79
C HIS A 122 23.69 -18.44 -23.23
N ARG A 123 23.34 -17.45 -24.05
CA ARG A 123 23.29 -16.06 -23.63
C ARG A 123 22.25 -15.32 -24.44
N ASP A 124 21.26 -14.79 -23.75
CA ASP A 124 20.34 -13.78 -24.25
C ASP A 124 20.23 -12.62 -23.24
N GLN A 125 19.32 -11.69 -23.48
CA GLN A 125 19.10 -10.50 -22.65
C GLN A 125 18.53 -10.80 -21.24
N TYR A 126 18.03 -12.01 -20.99
CA TYR A 126 17.34 -12.40 -19.77
C TYR A 126 18.04 -13.53 -19.01
N LEU A 127 18.79 -14.38 -19.72
CA LEU A 127 19.40 -15.60 -19.22
C LEU A 127 20.76 -15.81 -19.87
N SER A 128 21.78 -16.08 -19.05
CA SER A 128 23.03 -16.66 -19.52
C SER A 128 23.40 -17.85 -18.65
N TYR A 129 23.82 -18.95 -19.27
CA TYR A 129 24.29 -20.11 -18.53
C TYR A 129 25.47 -20.78 -19.24
N THR A 130 26.24 -21.52 -18.47
CA THR A 130 27.27 -22.45 -18.97
C THR A 130 27.12 -23.78 -18.25
N ILE A 131 27.08 -24.86 -19.02
CA ILE A 131 26.94 -26.23 -18.55
C ILE A 131 28.10 -27.03 -19.12
N SER A 132 28.85 -27.69 -18.25
CA SER A 132 29.83 -28.72 -18.62
C SER A 132 29.17 -30.08 -18.48
N VAL A 133 29.14 -30.85 -19.56
CA VAL A 133 28.79 -32.27 -19.52
C VAL A 133 30.10 -33.04 -19.54
N GLU A 134 30.24 -33.99 -18.63
CA GLU A 134 31.28 -35.02 -18.60
C GLU A 134 30.56 -36.38 -18.55
N GLN A 135 31.22 -37.47 -18.98
CA GLN A 135 30.64 -38.79 -19.27
C GLN A 135 29.38 -39.17 -18.46
N ASP A 136 29.44 -39.03 -17.12
CA ASP A 136 28.34 -39.39 -16.21
C ASP A 136 27.82 -38.21 -15.37
N SER A 137 28.25 -36.96 -15.65
CA SER A 137 27.88 -35.79 -14.85
C SER A 137 27.54 -34.56 -15.69
N VAL A 138 26.52 -33.82 -15.24
CA VAL A 138 26.16 -32.52 -15.80
C VAL A 138 26.41 -31.47 -14.72
N ARG A 139 27.33 -30.55 -14.97
CA ARG A 139 27.67 -29.46 -14.07
C ARG A 139 27.19 -28.14 -14.66
N LEU A 140 26.32 -27.45 -13.95
CA LEU A 140 25.98 -26.05 -14.26
C LEU A 140 27.09 -25.15 -13.70
N ASP A 141 27.99 -24.69 -14.56
CA ASP A 141 29.12 -23.84 -14.16
C ASP A 141 28.68 -22.42 -13.83
N SER A 142 27.69 -21.90 -14.56
CA SER A 142 27.15 -20.58 -14.32
C SER A 142 25.69 -20.48 -14.72
N LEU A 143 24.93 -19.69 -13.97
CA LEU A 143 23.56 -19.30 -14.27
C LEU A 143 23.35 -17.86 -13.82
N SER A 144 23.11 -16.99 -14.78
CA SER A 144 22.85 -15.57 -14.60
C SER A 144 21.47 -15.25 -15.16
N LEU A 145 20.64 -14.62 -14.33
CA LEU A 145 19.30 -14.17 -14.70
C LEU A 145 19.24 -12.66 -14.49
N TYR A 146 19.03 -11.93 -15.58
CA TYR A 146 19.00 -10.47 -15.57
C TYR A 146 17.56 -9.98 -15.55
N ASN A 147 17.21 -9.11 -14.60
CA ASN A 147 15.86 -8.57 -14.48
C ASN A 147 15.91 -7.15 -13.92
N ASP A 148 15.27 -6.23 -14.64
CA ASP A 148 14.98 -4.91 -14.12
C ASP A 148 13.58 -4.92 -13.53
N LYS A 149 13.48 -4.48 -12.29
CA LYS A 149 12.24 -4.42 -11.55
C LYS A 149 11.82 -2.97 -11.36
N SER A 150 10.60 -2.66 -11.75
CA SER A 150 9.98 -1.37 -11.47
C SER A 150 8.84 -1.53 -10.49
N VAL A 151 8.83 -0.71 -9.44
CA VAL A 151 7.75 -0.64 -8.45
C VAL A 151 7.13 0.74 -8.55
N VAL A 152 5.85 0.78 -8.90
CA VAL A 152 5.08 2.01 -9.07
C VAL A 152 3.98 2.06 -8.01
N ILE A 153 3.95 3.14 -7.24
CA ILE A 153 2.91 3.41 -6.26
C ILE A 153 1.99 4.49 -6.85
N ARG A 154 0.68 4.23 -6.87
CA ARG A 154 -0.32 5.15 -7.40
C ARG A 154 -1.43 5.35 -6.39
N GLU A 155 -1.77 6.60 -6.11
CA GLU A 155 -2.97 6.96 -5.35
C GLU A 155 -4.17 7.03 -6.30
N GLU A 156 -5.22 6.25 -6.02
CA GLU A 156 -6.48 6.27 -6.76
C GLU A 156 -7.57 6.84 -5.84
N PRO A 157 -8.20 7.99 -6.17
CA PRO A 157 -9.09 8.74 -5.28
C PRO A 157 -10.22 7.93 -4.62
N GLU A 158 -10.69 6.87 -5.28
CA GLU A 158 -11.80 6.03 -4.81
C GLU A 158 -11.35 4.60 -4.43
N LYS A 159 -10.16 4.18 -4.86
CA LYS A 159 -9.69 2.80 -4.72
C LYS A 159 -8.50 2.65 -3.76
N GLY A 160 -8.04 3.76 -3.20
CA GLY A 160 -6.92 3.80 -2.28
C GLY A 160 -5.57 3.80 -3.00
N VAL A 161 -4.52 3.40 -2.29
CA VAL A 161 -3.16 3.33 -2.84
C VAL A 161 -2.94 1.95 -3.44
N ARG A 162 -2.46 1.87 -4.67
CA ARG A 162 -2.12 0.61 -5.36
C ARG A 162 -0.63 0.56 -5.65
N VAL A 163 -0.02 -0.59 -5.41
CA VAL A 163 1.35 -0.88 -5.81
C VAL A 163 1.33 -1.81 -7.00
N SER A 164 2.15 -1.48 -8.00
CA SER A 164 2.32 -2.25 -9.23
C SER A 164 3.78 -2.60 -9.41
N VAL A 165 4.06 -3.86 -9.68
CA VAL A 165 5.40 -4.39 -9.90
C VAL A 165 5.48 -4.90 -11.32
N THR A 166 6.48 -4.41 -12.06
CA THR A 166 6.78 -4.85 -13.43
C THR A 166 8.17 -5.45 -13.47
N ASN A 167 8.30 -6.62 -14.10
CA ASN A 167 9.57 -7.27 -14.36
C ASN A 167 9.87 -7.25 -15.86
N THR A 168 11.10 -6.93 -16.24
CA THR A 168 11.52 -6.98 -17.65
C THR A 168 11.77 -8.40 -18.12
N ASN A 169 12.14 -9.31 -17.21
CA ASN A 169 12.44 -10.70 -17.53
C ASN A 169 11.19 -11.59 -17.35
N PRO A 170 10.75 -12.31 -18.41
CA PRO A 170 9.54 -13.14 -18.36
C PRO A 170 9.66 -14.36 -17.42
N TYR A 171 10.87 -14.74 -17.00
CA TYR A 171 11.11 -15.82 -16.05
C TYR A 171 10.84 -15.42 -14.59
N PHE A 172 10.81 -14.13 -14.29
CA PHE A 172 10.46 -13.60 -12.97
C PHE A 172 8.97 -13.35 -12.89
N LYS A 173 8.28 -14.12 -12.04
CA LYS A 173 6.86 -13.95 -11.76
C LYS A 173 6.67 -13.42 -10.36
N THR A 174 5.95 -12.32 -10.24
CA THR A 174 5.57 -11.78 -8.94
C THR A 174 4.50 -12.68 -8.34
N ALA A 175 4.81 -13.36 -7.24
CA ALA A 175 3.90 -14.25 -6.54
C ALA A 175 3.05 -13.49 -5.52
N ASP A 176 3.62 -12.46 -4.89
CA ASP A 176 2.91 -11.60 -3.94
C ASP A 176 3.52 -10.20 -3.89
N VAL A 177 2.71 -9.21 -3.53
CA VAL A 177 3.13 -7.83 -3.29
C VAL A 177 2.40 -7.31 -2.07
N ASP A 178 3.12 -7.01 -1.01
CA ASP A 178 2.56 -6.33 0.15
C ASP A 178 3.17 -4.93 0.25
N ALA A 179 2.34 -3.94 0.56
CA ALA A 179 2.80 -2.58 0.74
C ALA A 179 2.06 -1.88 1.87
N LEU A 180 2.81 -1.06 2.60
CA LEU A 180 2.32 -0.17 3.64
C LEU A 180 2.58 1.26 3.19
N TYR A 181 1.52 2.01 2.93
CA TYR A 181 1.54 3.44 2.70
C TYR A 181 1.17 4.18 3.99
N ILE A 182 2.03 5.10 4.42
CA ILE A 182 1.88 5.87 5.64
C ILE A 182 1.48 7.28 5.24
N PRO A 183 0.19 7.63 5.30
CA PRO A 183 -0.23 8.99 5.00
C PRO A 183 0.44 9.95 5.98
N GLU A 184 1.09 10.99 5.46
CA GLU A 184 1.60 12.05 6.30
C GLU A 184 0.45 12.61 7.16
N ASN A 185 0.70 12.78 8.45
CA ASN A 185 -0.16 13.55 9.33
C ASN A 185 -0.15 15.02 8.85
N ARG A 186 -0.85 15.34 7.76
CA ARG A 186 -1.25 16.71 7.47
C ARG A 186 -2.12 17.11 8.63
N LYS A 187 -1.55 17.84 9.60
CA LYS A 187 -2.29 18.52 10.65
C LYS A 187 -3.34 19.39 9.95
N LYS A 188 -4.56 18.86 9.77
CA LYS A 188 -5.71 19.70 9.41
C LYS A 188 -5.83 20.67 10.58
N SER A 189 -5.44 21.92 10.34
CA SER A 189 -5.58 23.00 11.30
C SER A 189 -7.01 22.96 11.84
N PHE A 190 -7.18 23.08 13.15
CA PHE A 190 -8.49 23.07 13.80
C PHE A 190 -9.46 24.10 13.16
N LEU A 191 -8.91 25.18 12.59
CA LEU A 191 -9.59 26.23 11.84
C LEU A 191 -10.19 25.77 10.48
N ASP A 192 -9.78 24.62 9.94
CA ASP A 192 -10.26 24.09 8.67
C ASP A 192 -11.46 23.13 8.82
N SER A 193 -11.88 22.82 10.05
CA SER A 193 -13.09 22.02 10.26
C SER A 193 -14.33 22.82 9.85
N LYS A 194 -15.25 22.16 9.11
CA LYS A 194 -16.52 22.79 8.67
C LYS A 194 -17.31 23.34 9.85
N GLY A 195 -17.27 22.67 11.01
CA GLY A 195 -17.92 23.11 12.23
C GLY A 195 -17.36 24.42 12.81
N VAL A 196 -16.04 24.60 12.81
CA VAL A 196 -15.41 25.87 13.26
C VAL A 196 -15.69 27.01 12.29
N LYS A 197 -15.71 26.75 10.97
CA LYS A 197 -16.10 27.76 9.97
C LYS A 197 -17.55 28.21 10.12
N VAL A 198 -18.48 27.27 10.33
CA VAL A 198 -19.89 27.58 10.58
C VAL A 198 -20.06 28.29 11.92
N GLY A 199 -19.35 27.87 12.96
CA GLY A 199 -19.36 28.54 14.27
C GLY A 199 -18.85 29.99 14.21
N LEU A 200 -17.75 30.23 13.49
CA LEU A 200 -17.21 31.58 13.24
C LEU A 200 -18.16 32.44 12.40
N PHE A 201 -18.84 31.84 11.41
CA PHE A 201 -19.83 32.54 10.59
C PHE A 201 -21.05 32.98 11.40
N ILE A 202 -21.57 32.11 12.27
CA ILE A 202 -22.69 32.43 13.17
C ILE A 202 -22.29 33.50 14.20
N LEU A 203 -21.08 33.40 14.77
CA LEU A 203 -20.56 34.42 15.69
C LEU A 203 -20.34 35.77 15.00
N GLY A 204 -19.81 35.76 13.77
CA GLY A 204 -19.60 36.98 12.96
C GLY A 204 -20.90 37.71 12.61
N LEU A 205 -21.96 36.97 12.27
CA LEU A 205 -23.30 37.54 12.04
C LEU A 205 -23.93 38.07 13.34
N GLY A 206 -23.70 37.40 14.47
CA GLY A 206 -24.17 37.85 15.79
C GLY A 206 -23.51 39.15 16.28
N THR A 207 -22.22 39.34 15.99
CA THR A 207 -21.51 40.60 16.33
C THR A 207 -21.85 41.74 15.38
N GLY A 208 -22.17 41.47 14.11
CA GLY A 208 -22.59 42.49 13.14
C GLY A 208 -23.96 43.11 13.47
N ALA A 209 -24.87 42.35 14.07
CA ALA A 209 -26.19 42.84 14.47
C ALA A 209 -26.18 43.66 15.78
N PHE A 210 -25.13 43.57 16.60
CA PHE A 210 -25.01 44.31 17.85
C PHE A 210 -24.29 45.66 17.73
N ILE A 211 -23.70 45.97 16.57
CA ILE A 211 -23.01 47.25 16.31
C ILE A 211 -23.95 48.26 15.61
N PHE A 212 -25.17 47.86 15.24
CA PHE A 212 -26.14 48.69 14.50
C PHE A 212 -27.47 48.93 15.25
N ASN A 213 -27.50 48.87 16.58
CA ASN A 213 -28.67 49.26 17.38
C ASN A 213 -28.28 50.24 18.49
#